data_AF-A0A252DVK1-F1
#
_entry.id   AF-A0A252DVK1-F1
#
_cell.length_a   1.000
_cell.length_b   1.000
_cell.length_c   1.000
_cell.angle_alpha   90.00
_cell.angle_beta   90.00
_cell.angle_gamma   90.00
#
_symmetry.space_group_name_H-M   'P 1'
#
loop_
_entity.id
_entity.type
_entity.pdbx_description
1 polymer ?
#
loop_
_entity_poly.entity_id
_entity_poly.type
_entity_poly.pdbx_seq_one_letter_code
_entity_poly.pdbx_strand_id
1 'polypeptide(L)'
;MKNPKAILEEFSELGTKHYFKLTNGQVYQGWIMDIFDEVLSFADSGPLAAEKNIEIAIAMVDLATLSHWDETQQRWLDSHWDAATQTWLNTPAS
;
A
#
# COMPACT_ATOMS: atom_id res chain seq x y z
N MET A 1 14.88 0.44 12.88
CA MET A 1 13.47 0.45 12.42
C MET A 1 13.46 0.88 10.97
N LYS A 2 12.66 0.22 10.12
CA LYS A 2 12.49 0.68 8.73
C LYS A 2 11.77 2.02 8.72
N ASN A 3 12.16 2.90 7.81
CA ASN A 3 11.41 4.13 7.59
C ASN A 3 10.16 3.81 6.72
N PRO A 4 9.19 4.74 6.65
CA PRO A 4 7.97 4.53 5.86
C PRO A 4 8.23 4.18 4.39
N LYS A 5 9.23 4.82 3.76
CA LYS A 5 9.61 4.55 2.37
C LYS A 5 9.99 3.08 2.16
N ALA A 6 10.90 2.56 2.98
CA ALA A 6 11.36 1.17 2.89
C ALA A 6 10.23 0.17 3.15
N ILE A 7 9.27 0.50 4.03
CA ILE A 7 8.08 -0.33 4.25
C ILE A 7 7.21 -0.35 2.99
N LEU A 8 6.99 0.80 2.35
CA LEU A 8 6.18 0.89 1.13
C LEU A 8 6.86 0.23 -0.07
N GLU A 9 8.20 0.29 -0.17
CA GLU A 9 8.96 -0.39 -1.21
C GLU A 9 8.71 -1.90 -1.16
N GLU A 10 8.89 -2.52 0.01
CA GLU A 10 8.61 -3.95 0.16
C GLU A 10 7.13 -4.29 0.04
N PHE A 11 6.24 -3.43 0.56
CA PHE A 11 4.80 -3.61 0.40
C PHE A 11 4.37 -3.60 -1.06
N SER A 12 5.01 -2.78 -1.90
CA SER A 12 4.71 -2.72 -3.34
C SER A 12 4.98 -4.04 -4.07
N GLU A 13 5.88 -4.86 -3.52
CA GLU A 13 6.18 -6.21 -4.02
C GLU A 13 5.16 -7.25 -3.54
N LEU A 14 4.29 -6.90 -2.59
CA LEU A 14 3.23 -7.77 -2.11
C LEU A 14 2.00 -7.65 -3.02
N GLY A 15 1.67 -8.74 -3.71
CA GLY A 15 0.47 -8.83 -4.54
C GLY A 15 0.52 -7.96 -5.80
N THR A 16 -0.61 -7.92 -6.50
CA THR A 16 -0.76 -7.20 -7.78
C THR A 16 -1.52 -5.89 -7.64
N LYS A 17 -2.24 -5.69 -6.52
CA LYS A 17 -2.98 -4.48 -6.19
C LYS A 17 -2.83 -4.17 -4.72
N HIS A 18 -2.92 -2.89 -4.40
CA HIS A 18 -2.70 -2.34 -3.07
C HIS A 18 -3.90 -1.51 -2.65
N TYR A 19 -4.17 -1.52 -1.35
CA TYR A 19 -5.16 -0.72 -0.67
C TYR A 19 -4.49 -0.06 0.54
N PHE A 20 -4.81 1.21 0.78
CA PHE A 20 -4.42 1.90 2.01
C PHE A 20 -5.29 3.14 2.22
N LYS A 21 -5.25 3.65 3.45
CA LYS A 21 -5.84 4.93 3.81
C LYS A 21 -4.76 5.98 3.98
N LEU A 22 -5.14 7.23 3.76
CA LEU A 22 -4.35 8.38 4.19
C LEU A 22 -4.77 8.81 5.59
N THR A 23 -3.90 9.54 6.29
CA THR A 23 -4.15 10.09 7.63
C THR A 23 -5.34 11.06 7.68
N ASN A 24 -5.76 11.61 6.54
CA ASN A 24 -6.97 12.44 6.41
C ASN A 24 -8.26 11.63 6.10
N GLY A 25 -8.17 10.30 6.06
CA GLY A 25 -9.29 9.39 5.81
C GLY A 25 -9.59 9.11 4.33
N GLN A 26 -8.86 9.70 3.38
CA GLN A 26 -8.97 9.31 1.97
C GLN A 26 -8.51 7.86 1.78
N VAL A 27 -9.14 7.17 0.83
CA VAL A 27 -8.91 5.75 0.57
C VAL A 27 -8.42 5.56 -0.86
N TYR A 28 -7.41 4.73 -1.03
CA TYR A 28 -6.84 4.40 -2.34
C TYR A 28 -6.82 2.90 -2.54
N GLN A 29 -7.17 2.46 -3.76
CA GLN A 29 -7.06 1.09 -4.20
C GLN A 29 -6.56 1.05 -5.64
N GLY A 30 -5.51 0.30 -5.94
CA GLY A 30 -4.86 0.39 -7.25
C GLY A 30 -3.45 -0.18 -7.26
N TRP A 31 -2.56 0.46 -8.02
CA TRP A 31 -1.19 -0.01 -8.24
C TRP A 31 -0.19 1.02 -7.79
N ILE A 32 0.78 0.59 -6.99
CA ILE A 32 1.99 1.36 -6.72
C ILE A 32 2.85 1.31 -7.98
N MET A 33 3.08 2.46 -8.61
CA MET A 33 3.82 2.55 -9.88
C MET A 33 5.30 2.80 -9.63
N ASP A 34 5.61 3.77 -8.76
CA ASP A 34 6.97 4.13 -8.37
C ASP A 34 6.98 4.69 -6.94
N ILE A 35 8.11 4.55 -6.25
CA ILE A 35 8.34 5.14 -4.92
C ILE A 35 9.59 6.00 -4.98
N PHE A 36 9.42 7.29 -4.74
CA PHE A 36 10.49 8.28 -4.64
C PHE A 36 10.82 8.55 -3.17
N ASP A 37 11.65 9.56 -2.89
CA ASP A 37 12.12 9.82 -1.52
C ASP A 37 11.01 10.24 -0.56
N GLU A 38 10.05 11.05 -1.02
CA GLU A 38 8.96 11.57 -0.18
C GLU A 38 7.57 11.29 -0.75
N VAL A 39 7.49 10.73 -1.96
CA VAL A 39 6.26 10.60 -2.73
C VAL A 39 6.12 9.20 -3.31
N LEU A 40 4.90 8.68 -3.24
CA LEU A 40 4.41 7.46 -3.87
C LEU A 40 3.62 7.84 -5.13
N SER A 41 4.01 7.29 -6.27
CA SER A 41 3.25 7.39 -7.53
C SER A 41 2.26 6.23 -7.60
N PHE A 42 0.97 6.52 -7.78
CA PHE A 42 -0.11 5.55 -7.65
C PHE A 42 -1.11 5.65 -8.80
N ALA A 43 -1.42 4.52 -9.42
CA ALA A 43 -2.51 4.41 -10.40
C ALA A 43 -3.78 3.90 -9.69
N ASP A 44 -4.83 4.72 -9.66
CA ASP A 44 -6.11 4.35 -9.04
C ASP A 44 -6.87 3.31 -9.89
N SER A 45 -7.58 2.40 -9.24
CA SER A 45 -8.44 1.39 -9.89
C SER A 45 -9.93 1.74 -9.86
N GLY A 46 -10.29 2.90 -9.28
CA GLY A 46 -11.66 3.37 -9.21
C GLY A 46 -12.31 3.63 -10.58
N PRO A 47 -13.66 3.63 -10.67
CA PRO A 47 -14.38 3.92 -11.92
C PRO A 47 -14.18 5.36 -12.43
N LEU A 48 -13.64 6.24 -11.58
CA LEU A 48 -13.29 7.61 -11.89
C LEU A 48 -11.77 7.82 -11.93
N ALA A 49 -10.99 6.73 -12.02
CA ALA A 49 -9.54 6.81 -12.09
C ALA A 49 -9.12 7.69 -13.28
N ALA A 50 -8.26 8.67 -12.99
CA ALA A 50 -7.66 9.48 -14.04
C ALA A 50 -6.65 8.63 -14.84
N GLU A 51 -6.45 8.97 -16.11
CA GLU A 51 -5.41 8.34 -16.94
C GLU A 51 -3.98 8.59 -16.41
N LYS A 52 -3.81 9.62 -15.56
CA LYS A 52 -2.53 9.99 -14.96
C LYS A 52 -2.41 9.43 -13.55
N ASN A 53 -1.20 8.98 -13.21
CA ASN A 53 -0.84 8.60 -11.86
C ASN A 53 -1.00 9.77 -10.89
N ILE A 54 -1.36 9.44 -9.67
CA ILE A 54 -1.54 10.33 -8.54
C ILE A 54 -0.25 10.30 -7.71
N GLU A 55 0.22 11.46 -7.30
CA GLU A 55 1.33 11.59 -6.37
C GLU A 55 0.81 11.74 -4.94
N ILE A 56 1.22 10.84 -4.06
CA ILE A 56 0.80 10.77 -2.66
C ILE A 56 2.03 10.94 -1.79
N ALA A 57 2.02 11.92 -0.87
CA ALA A 57 3.10 12.06 0.09
C ALA A 57 3.19 10.81 0.98
N ILE A 58 4.37 10.20 1.09
CA ILE A 58 4.59 8.99 1.90
C ILE A 58 4.17 9.22 3.36
N ALA A 59 4.43 10.41 3.89
CA ALA A 59 4.06 10.79 5.26
C ALA A 59 2.54 10.82 5.52
N MET A 60 1.72 10.86 4.46
CA MET A 60 0.26 10.80 4.56
C MET A 60 -0.27 9.37 4.59
N VAL A 61 0.51 8.35 4.20
CA VAL A 61 0.04 6.97 4.15
C VAL A 61 -0.05 6.40 5.56
N ASP A 62 -1.23 5.91 5.93
CA ASP A 62 -1.43 5.18 7.18
C ASP A 62 -0.97 3.73 7.03
N LEU A 63 0.27 3.46 7.46
CA LEU A 63 0.91 2.15 7.35
C LEU A 63 0.19 1.04 8.16
N ALA A 64 -0.75 1.38 9.04
CA ALA A 64 -1.56 0.40 9.75
C ALA A 64 -2.73 -0.14 8.92
N THR A 65 -2.95 0.41 7.72
CA THR A 65 -4.12 0.12 6.87
C THR A 65 -3.76 -0.53 5.53
N LEU A 66 -2.50 -0.96 5.40
CA LEU A 66 -2.00 -1.55 4.17
C LEU A 66 -2.67 -2.91 3.94
N SER A 67 -3.22 -3.13 2.75
CA SER A 67 -3.70 -4.43 2.32
C SER A 67 -3.29 -4.69 0.88
N HIS A 68 -2.99 -5.93 0.52
CA HIS A 68 -2.70 -6.32 -0.86
C HIS A 68 -3.65 -7.41 -1.35
N TRP A 69 -3.87 -7.44 -2.66
CA TRP A 69 -4.58 -8.53 -3.31
C TRP A 69 -3.64 -9.71 -3.52
N ASP A 70 -3.91 -10.82 -2.82
CA ASP A 70 -3.20 -12.07 -3.03
C ASP A 70 -3.90 -12.89 -4.12
N GLU A 71 -3.22 -13.04 -5.26
CA GLU A 71 -3.73 -13.79 -6.41
C GLU A 71 -3.89 -15.30 -6.11
N THR A 72 -3.08 -15.83 -5.18
CA THR A 72 -3.10 -17.26 -4.83
C THR A 72 -4.39 -17.61 -4.07
N GLN A 73 -4.74 -16.81 -3.06
CA GLN A 73 -5.95 -16.99 -2.26
C GLN A 73 -7.17 -16.25 -2.82
N GLN A 74 -6.99 -15.48 -3.90
CA GLN A 74 -7.99 -14.63 -4.54
C GLN A 74 -8.75 -13.76 -3.55
N ARG A 75 -8.01 -13.07 -2.67
CA ARG A 75 -8.57 -12.21 -1.62
C ARG A 75 -7.61 -11.11 -1.20
N TRP A 76 -8.16 -10.10 -0.54
CA TRP A 76 -7.38 -9.10 0.16
C TRP A 76 -6.80 -9.67 1.46
N LEU A 77 -5.53 -9.35 1.71
CA LEU A 77 -4.85 -9.60 2.97
C LEU A 77 -4.38 -8.26 3.55
N ASP A 78 -4.67 -8.04 4.83
CA ASP A 78 -4.08 -6.95 5.60
C ASP A 78 -2.61 -7.27 5.87
N SER A 79 -1.74 -6.32 5.56
CA SER A 79 -0.29 -6.45 5.61
C SER A 79 0.30 -5.50 6.63
N HIS A 80 1.06 -6.03 7.56
CA HIS A 80 1.71 -5.27 8.61
C HIS A 80 3.17 -5.67 8.75
N TRP A 81 4.07 -4.69 8.72
CA TRP A 81 5.48 -4.90 9.04
C TRP A 81 5.65 -5.01 10.55
N ASP A 82 5.96 -6.22 11.04
CA ASP A 82 6.30 -6.42 12.45
C ASP A 82 7.79 -6.14 12.68
N ALA A 83 8.08 -5.02 13.35
CA ALA A 83 9.43 -4.62 13.69
C ALA A 83 10.10 -5.54 14.72
N ALA A 84 9.34 -6.28 15.53
CA ALA A 84 9.88 -7.18 16.55
C ALA A 84 10.49 -8.44 15.92
N THR A 85 9.76 -9.07 15.00
CA THR A 85 10.24 -10.27 14.28
C THR A 85 10.97 -9.95 12.98
N GLN A 86 10.92 -8.69 12.52
CA GLN A 86 11.41 -8.27 11.21
C GLN A 86 10.78 -9.07 10.06
N THR A 87 9.46 -9.27 10.13
CA THR A 87 8.71 -10.00 9.09
C THR A 87 7.41 -9.28 8.72
N TRP A 88 6.91 -9.55 7.52
CA TRP A 88 5.56 -9.17 7.11
C TRP A 88 4.55 -10.17 7.67
N LEU A 89 3.56 -9.65 8.39
CA LEU A 89 2.39 -10.40 8.82
C LEU A 89 1.26 -10.12 7.84
N ASN A 90 0.66 -11.19 7.32
CA ASN A 90 -0.45 -11.11 6.38
C ASN A 90 -1.65 -11.88 6.95
N THR A 91 -2.77 -11.21 7.15
CA THR A 91 -4.01 -11.82 7.64
C THR A 91 -5.16 -11.54 6.69
N PRO A 92 -6.17 -12.42 6.58
CA PRO A 92 -7.36 -12.12 5.78
C PRO A 92 -7.95 -10.77 6.17
N ALA A 93 -8.16 -9.91 5.17
CA ALA A 93 -8.81 -8.62 5.38
C ALA A 93 -10.26 -8.84 5.86
N SER A 94 -10.70 -8.01 6.81
CA SER A 94 -12.03 -8.10 7.45
C SER A 94 -13.12 -7.35 6.69
#